data_AF-A0A847AQU9-F1
#
_entry.id   AF-A0A847AQU9-F1
#
_cell.length_a   1.000
_cell.length_b   1.000
_cell.length_c   1.000
_cell.angle_alpha   90.00
_cell.angle_beta   90.00
_cell.angle_gamma   90.00
#
_symmetry.space_group_name_H-M   'P 1'
#
loop_
_entity.id
_entity.type
_entity.pdbx_description
1 polymer ?
#
loop_
_entity_poly.entity_id
_entity_poly.type
_entity_poly.pdbx_seq_one_letter_code
_entity_poly.pdbx_strand_id
1 'polypeptide(L)' 'AVTSAKVKSNGSYKLSFLEEGDYEVHLASYEKVGENKFSFKGILNANSTISGLLLNNVSVSAHSTVELNIKILNLL' A
#
# COMPACT_ATOMS: atom_id res chain seq x y z
N ALA A 1 11.79 -10.91 0.74
CA ALA A 1 12.09 -9.84 1.74
C ALA A 1 10.83 -9.41 2.51
N VAL A 2 10.94 -9.09 3.80
CA VAL A 2 9.86 -8.44 4.58
C VAL A 2 10.31 -7.02 4.93
N THR A 3 9.59 -6.03 4.40
CA THR A 3 9.87 -4.60 4.61
C THR A 3 8.60 -3.91 5.06
N SER A 4 8.72 -2.86 5.87
CA SER A 4 7.58 -2.08 6.34
C SER A 4 7.97 -0.62 6.49
N ALA A 5 6.99 0.26 6.31
CA ALA A 5 7.16 1.69 6.51
C ALA A 5 5.92 2.27 7.14
N LYS A 6 6.10 3.20 8.07
CA LYS A 6 5.02 4.03 8.58
C LYS A 6 4.76 5.17 7.59
N VAL A 7 3.52 5.33 7.17
CA VAL A 7 3.09 6.47 6.34
C VAL A 7 3.29 7.77 7.12
N LYS A 8 3.87 8.78 6.48
CA LYS A 8 4.07 10.12 7.07
C LYS A 8 2.75 10.89 7.09
N SER A 9 2.67 11.97 7.86
CA SER A 9 1.47 12.82 7.96
C SER A 9 1.00 13.41 6.64
N ASN A 10 1.91 13.58 5.67
CA ASN A 10 1.59 14.04 4.31
C ASN A 10 1.21 12.92 3.34
N GLY A 11 1.01 11.69 3.82
CA GLY A 11 0.66 10.53 3.00
C GLY A 11 1.84 9.84 2.30
N SER A 12 3.06 10.38 2.38
CA SER A 12 4.22 9.76 1.73
C SER A 12 4.74 8.54 2.51
N TYR A 13 5.26 7.55 1.76
CA TYR A 13 5.84 6.31 2.27
C TYR A 13 6.94 5.83 1.33
N LYS A 14 7.82 4.94 1.82
CA LYS A 14 8.86 4.30 1.00
C LYS A 14 9.13 2.90 1.54
N LEU A 15 8.90 1.88 0.72
CA LEU A 15 9.33 0.52 0.98
C LEU A 15 10.67 0.32 0.25
N SER A 16 11.71 -0.05 1.00
CA SER A 16 13.04 -0.30 0.44
C SER A 16 13.36 -1.79 0.49
N PHE A 17 14.27 -2.23 -0.39
CA PHE A 17 14.76 -3.61 -0.43
C PHE A 17 13.68 -4.65 -0.76
N LEU A 18 12.71 -4.27 -1.60
CA LEU A 18 11.86 -5.26 -2.26
C LEU A 18 12.71 -6.09 -3.22
N GLU A 19 12.43 -7.39 -3.26
CA GLU A 19 13.01 -8.28 -4.27
C GLU A 19 12.40 -7.96 -5.63
N GLU A 20 13.08 -8.38 -6.70
CA GLU A 20 12.48 -8.32 -8.03
C GLU A 20 11.26 -9.26 -8.11
N GLY A 21 10.18 -8.79 -8.72
CA GLY A 21 8.97 -9.59 -8.90
C GLY A 21 7.71 -8.75 -9.13
N ASP A 22 6.60 -9.46 -9.31
CA ASP A 22 5.28 -8.87 -9.49
C ASP A 22 4.49 -8.89 -8.17
N TYR A 23 3.88 -7.76 -7.84
CA TYR A 23 3.23 -7.52 -6.57
C TYR A 23 1.78 -7.06 -6.76
N GLU A 24 0.97 -7.39 -5.75
CA GLU A 24 -0.35 -6.78 -5.53
C GLU A 24 -0.34 -5.91 -4.28
N VAL A 25 -1.00 -4.76 -4.36
CA VAL A 25 -1.13 -3.82 -3.25
C VAL A 25 -2.57 -3.80 -2.76
N HIS A 26 -2.75 -4.28 -1.54
CA HIS A 26 -4.03 -4.28 -0.83
C HIS A 26 -4.03 -3.24 0.29
N LEU A 27 -5.12 -2.49 0.43
CA LEU A 27 -5.29 -1.55 1.53
C LEU A 27 -6.27 -2.13 2.53
N ALA A 28 -5.86 -2.28 3.77
CA ALA A 28 -6.70 -2.82 4.84
C ALA A 28 -7.02 -1.72 5.86
N SER A 29 -8.29 -1.63 6.25
CA SER A 29 -8.74 -0.74 7.32
C SER A 29 -8.76 -1.47 8.66
N TYR A 30 -8.29 -0.78 9.69
CA TYR A 30 -8.30 -1.24 11.06
C TYR A 30 -8.84 -0.13 11.97
N GLU A 31 -9.66 -0.49 12.93
CA GLU A 31 -10.16 0.43 13.96
C GLU A 31 -9.56 0.06 15.31
N LYS A 32 -9.17 1.08 16.10
CA LYS A 32 -8.74 0.88 17.47
C LYS A 32 -9.96 0.55 18.34
N VAL A 33 -9.93 -0.62 18.98
CA VAL A 33 -11.03 -1.12 19.84
C VAL A 33 -10.64 -1.21 21.32
N GLY A 34 -9.44 -0.75 21.68
CA GLY A 34 -8.93 -0.73 23.05
C GLY A 34 -7.47 -0.32 23.10
N GLU A 35 -6.85 -0.43 24.28
CA GLU A 35 -5.41 -0.23 24.41
C GLU A 35 -4.65 -1.27 23.60
N ASN A 36 -3.85 -0.81 22.64
CA ASN A 36 -3.04 -1.63 21.74
C ASN A 36 -3.81 -2.72 20.97
N LYS A 37 -5.14 -2.61 20.87
CA LYS A 37 -6.01 -3.54 20.15
C LYS A 37 -6.61 -2.87 18.92
N PHE A 38 -6.40 -3.49 17.78
CA PHE A 38 -6.99 -3.08 16.50
C PHE A 38 -7.83 -4.22 15.95
N SER A 39 -9.00 -3.89 15.41
CA SER A 39 -9.89 -4.85 14.74
C SER A 39 -9.88 -4.57 13.25
N PHE A 40 -9.69 -5.61 12.44
CA PHE A 40 -9.78 -5.54 10.99
C PHE A 40 -11.22 -5.19 10.58
N LYS A 41 -11.36 -4.22 9.69
CA LYS A 41 -12.67 -3.74 9.20
C LYS A 41 -12.98 -4.15 7.78
N GLY A 42 -11.96 -4.37 6.97
CA GLY A 42 -12.14 -4.76 5.59
C GLY A 42 -10.99 -4.29 4.70
N ILE A 43 -11.03 -4.76 3.47
CA ILE A 43 -10.19 -4.27 2.38
C ILE A 43 -10.85 -3.04 1.77
N LEU A 44 -10.07 -2.00 1.53
CA LEU A 44 -10.50 -0.74 0.94
C LEU A 44 -10.43 -0.82 -0.59
N ASN A 45 -11.46 -0.29 -1.25
CA ASN A 45 -11.44 -0.09 -2.68
C ASN A 45 -10.54 1.10 -3.01
N ALA A 46 -9.46 0.86 -3.74
CA ALA A 46 -8.49 1.86 -4.11
C ALA A 46 -7.95 1.62 -5.52
N ASN A 47 -7.49 2.68 -6.17
CA ASN A 47 -6.84 2.63 -7.47
C ASN A 47 -5.54 3.44 -7.47
N SER A 48 -4.65 3.16 -8.42
CA SER A 48 -3.56 4.07 -8.73
C SER A 48 -4.11 5.36 -9.34
N THR A 49 -3.49 6.50 -9.03
CA THR A 49 -3.72 7.75 -9.76
C THR A 49 -2.80 7.90 -10.96
N ILE A 50 -1.84 6.99 -11.14
CA ILE A 50 -0.90 6.97 -12.27
C ILE A 50 -1.53 6.15 -13.39
N SER A 51 -1.73 6.78 -14.56
CA SER A 51 -2.36 6.13 -15.71
C SER A 51 -1.59 4.89 -16.16
N GLY A 52 -2.30 3.79 -16.42
CA GLY A 52 -1.72 2.52 -16.85
C GLY A 52 -1.12 1.66 -15.74
N LEU A 53 -1.00 2.18 -14.51
CA LEU A 53 -0.53 1.40 -13.36
C LEU A 53 -1.73 0.84 -12.60
N LEU A 54 -1.75 -0.48 -12.38
CA LEU A 54 -2.82 -1.16 -11.65
C LEU A 54 -2.28 -1.72 -10.33
N LEU A 55 -3.06 -1.59 -9.25
CA LEU A 55 -2.61 -2.04 -7.92
C LEU A 55 -2.45 -3.56 -7.83
N ASN A 56 -3.14 -4.32 -8.68
CA ASN A 56 -3.03 -5.78 -8.77
C ASN A 56 -1.96 -6.25 -9.77
N ASN A 57 -1.14 -5.34 -10.30
CA ASN A 57 -0.05 -5.68 -11.21
C ASN A 57 1.07 -4.63 -11.15
N VAL A 58 1.80 -4.63 -10.03
CA VAL A 58 2.95 -3.75 -9.81
C VAL A 58 4.23 -4.55 -9.99
N SER A 59 4.93 -4.36 -11.11
CA SER A 59 6.20 -5.04 -11.39
C SER A 59 7.37 -4.22 -10.86
N VAL A 60 8.23 -4.85 -10.05
CA VAL A 60 9.45 -4.27 -9.48
C VAL A 60 10.66 -4.97 -10.07
N SER A 61 11.51 -4.25 -10.80
CA SER A 61 12.78 -4.79 -11.33
C SER A 61 13.94 -4.55 -10.36
N ALA A 62 14.99 -5.37 -10.42
CA ALA A 62 16.21 -5.15 -9.64
C ALA A 62 16.77 -3.73 -9.85
N HIS A 63 17.22 -3.12 -8.76
CA HIS A 63 17.80 -1.77 -8.73
C HIS A 63 16.88 -0.64 -9.26
N SER A 64 15.57 -0.90 -9.41
CA SER A 64 14.60 0.09 -9.87
C SER A 64 13.87 0.79 -8.71
N THR A 65 13.14 1.86 -9.03
CA THR A 65 12.16 2.48 -8.13
C THR A 65 10.84 2.59 -8.86
N VAL A 66 9.78 2.09 -8.24
CA VAL A 66 8.41 2.23 -8.73
C VAL A 66 7.71 3.32 -7.94
N GLU A 67 7.17 4.31 -8.63
CA GLU A 67 6.30 5.31 -8.03
C GLU A 67 4.86 4.79 -7.99
N LEU A 68 4.23 4.91 -6.82
CA LEU A 68 2.85 4.45 -6.62
C LEU A 68 2.05 5.47 -5.81
N ASN A 69 1.11 6.13 -6.49
CA ASN A 69 0.17 7.06 -5.87
C ASN A 69 -1.20 6.41 -5.80
N ILE A 70 -1.76 6.29 -4.60
CA ILE A 70 -2.98 5.52 -4.34
C ILE A 70 -4.12 6.48 -3.98
N LYS A 71 -5.27 6.32 -4.62
CA LYS A 71 -6.52 6.98 -4.26
C LYS A 71 -7.49 5.96 -3.70
N ILE A 72 -7.88 6.16 -2.44
CA ILE A 72 -8.98 5.43 -1.80
C ILE A 72 -10.28 5.99 -2.36
N LEU A 73 -11.15 5.11 -2.86
CA LEU A 73 -12.41 5.51 -3.48
C LEU A 73 -13.51 5.72 -2.44
N ASN A 74 -13.58 4.81 -1.47
CA ASN A 74 -14.57 4.83 -0.40
C ASN A 74 -13.91 4.45 0.93
N LEU A 75 -14.30 5.12 2.02
CA LEU A 75 -13.99 4.68 3.38
C LEU A 75 -15.12 3.77 3.87
N LEU A 76 -14.77 2.77 4.68
CA LEU A 76 -15.69 1.89 5.41
C LEU A 76 -16.27 2.60 6.62
#